data_AF-A0A031HHP5-F1
#
_entry.id   AF-A0A031HHP5-F1
#
_cell.length_a   1.000
_cell.length_b   1.000
_cell.length_c   1.000
_cell.angle_alpha   90.00
_cell.angle_beta   90.00
_cell.angle_gamma   90.00
#
_symmetry.space_group_name_H-M   'P 1'
#
loop_
_entity.id
_entity.type
_entity.pdbx_description
1 polymer ?
#
loop_
_entity_poly.entity_id
_entity_poly.type
_entity_poly.pdbx_seq_one_letter_code
_entity_poly.pdbx_strand_id
1 'polypeptide(L)' 'MSAIDWQMSAILANVDRGGNEVPEVTNLADAVRAWLALDHGMQNDAVLRPEHPIVLDGERTVALTGQAIRVLADRLEG' A
#
# COMPACT_ATOMS: atom_id res chain seq x y z
N MET A 1 -11.60 -16.69 -4.61
CA MET A 1 -10.48 -15.81 -4.20
C MET A 1 -10.47 -14.66 -5.18
N SER A 2 -10.97 -13.49 -4.78
CA SER A 2 -10.96 -12.33 -5.67
C SER A 2 -9.52 -11.92 -5.89
N ALA A 3 -9.02 -12.07 -7.12
CA ALA A 3 -7.69 -11.63 -7.49
C ALA A 3 -7.60 -10.12 -7.23
N ILE A 4 -6.61 -9.71 -6.44
CA ILE A 4 -6.33 -8.30 -6.21
C ILE A 4 -5.87 -7.71 -7.56
N ASP A 5 -6.49 -6.62 -7.99
CA ASP A 5 -6.03 -5.90 -9.17
C ASP A 5 -4.78 -5.10 -8.82
N TRP A 6 -3.62 -5.71 -9.05
CA TRP A 6 -2.33 -5.09 -8.79
C TRP A 6 -1.99 -3.92 -9.72
N GLN A 7 -2.71 -3.76 -10.83
CA GLN A 7 -2.52 -2.68 -11.81
C GLN A 7 -3.41 -1.47 -11.53
N MET A 8 -4.41 -1.58 -10.63
CA MET A 8 -5.23 -0.44 -10.26
C MET A 8 -4.40 0.66 -9.60
N SER A 9 -4.86 1.90 -9.72
CA SER A 9 -4.18 3.03 -9.10
C SER A 9 -4.23 2.90 -7.58
N ALA A 10 -3.17 3.30 -6.91
CA ALA A 10 -3.11 3.41 -5.46
C ALA A 10 -2.30 4.63 -5.06
N ILE A 11 -2.66 5.20 -3.91
CA ILE A 11 -1.98 6.33 -3.29
C ILE A 11 -1.26 5.83 -2.06
N LEU A 12 0.04 6.07 -1.97
CA LEU A 12 0.81 5.93 -0.74
C LEU A 12 1.00 7.31 -0.10
N ALA A 13 0.27 7.58 0.98
CA ALA A 13 0.32 8.83 1.74
C ALA A 13 1.17 8.70 3.01
N ASN A 14 1.54 9.84 3.62
CA ASN A 14 2.38 9.94 4.82
C ASN A 14 3.80 9.35 4.66
N VAL A 15 4.39 9.52 3.48
CA VAL A 15 5.78 9.15 3.20
C VAL A 15 6.62 10.42 3.10
N ASP A 16 7.24 10.83 4.20
CA ASP A 16 8.20 11.95 4.16
C ASP A 16 9.53 11.49 3.54
N ARG A 17 9.62 11.49 2.21
CA ARG A 17 10.86 11.16 1.49
C ARG A 17 11.73 12.42 1.38
N GLY A 18 12.28 12.88 2.51
CA GLY A 18 13.30 13.93 2.55
C GLY A 18 12.79 15.37 2.48
N GLY A 19 11.67 15.70 3.14
CA GLY A 19 11.18 17.06 3.34
C GLY A 19 10.10 17.52 2.36
N ASN A 20 9.55 16.61 1.54
CA ASN A 20 8.38 16.87 0.69
C ASN A 20 7.42 15.68 0.78
N GLU A 21 6.18 15.94 1.23
CA GLU A 21 5.06 15.02 1.05
C GLU A 21 4.78 14.89 -0.45
N VAL A 22 5.30 13.82 -1.08
CA VAL A 22 4.98 13.50 -2.46
C VAL A 22 4.05 12.28 -2.44
N PRO A 23 2.72 12.45 -2.62
CA PRO A 23 1.84 11.33 -2.88
C PRO A 23 2.24 10.75 -4.25
N GLU A 24 2.94 9.62 -4.23
CA GLU A 24 3.28 8.89 -5.45
C GLU A 24 2.04 8.09 -5.85
N VAL A 25 1.33 8.58 -6.88
CA VAL A 25 0.21 7.84 -7.50
C VAL A 25 0.84 6.85 -8.47
N THR A 26 0.81 5.57 -8.09
CA THR A 26 1.32 4.47 -8.91
C THR A 26 0.33 3.30 -8.85
N ASN A 27 0.63 2.19 -9.53
CA ASN A 27 -0.19 1.00 -9.41
C ASN A 27 -0.04 0.38 -7.99
N LEU A 28 -1.02 -0.42 -7.56
CA LEU A 28 -1.02 -1.02 -6.23
C LEU A 28 0.27 -1.81 -5.93
N ALA A 29 0.79 -2.57 -6.89
CA ALA A 29 2.02 -3.34 -6.69
C ALA A 29 3.23 -2.43 -6.39
N ASP A 30 3.40 -1.37 -7.16
CA ASP A 30 4.51 -0.43 -6.97
C ASP A 30 4.33 0.41 -5.71
N ALA A 31 3.10 0.73 -5.31
CA ALA A 31 2.83 1.39 -4.03
C ALA A 31 3.23 0.51 -2.84
N VAL A 32 2.95 -0.81 -2.90
CA VAL A 32 3.38 -1.78 -1.88
C VAL A 32 4.91 -1.93 -1.87
N ARG A 33 5.56 -1.98 -3.05
CA ARG A 33 7.04 -2.02 -3.14
C ARG A 33 7.68 -0.74 -2.61
N ALA A 34 7.10 0.42 -2.91
CA ALA A 34 7.57 1.70 -2.39
C ALA A 34 7.46 1.76 -0.87
N TRP A 35 6.38 1.21 -0.30
CA TRP A 35 6.21 1.06 1.15
C TRP A 35 7.27 0.14 1.78
N LEU A 36 7.59 -1.00 1.14
CA LEU A 36 8.64 -1.91 1.61
C LEU A 36 10.04 -1.25 1.64
N ALA A 37 10.28 -0.29 0.75
CA ALA A 37 11.54 0.46 0.68
C ALA A 37 11.64 1.59 1.72
N LEU A 38 10.57 1.89 2.48
CA LEU A 38 10.60 2.88 3.56
C LEU A 38 11.29 2.32 4.81
N ASP A 39 11.81 3.22 5.64
CA ASP A 39 12.26 2.88 6.99
C ASP A 39 11.11 2.40 7.88
N HIS A 40 11.42 1.52 8.83
CA HIS A 40 10.43 0.89 9.72
C HIS A 40 9.52 1.88 10.47
N GLY A 41 10.03 3.06 10.82
CA GLY A 41 9.22 4.13 11.43
C GLY A 41 8.14 4.62 10.46
N MET A 42 8.55 4.99 9.24
CA MET A 42 7.67 5.51 8.20
C MET A 42 6.67 4.47 7.69
N GLN A 43 7.04 3.19 7.69
CA GLN A 43 6.11 2.12 7.33
C GLN A 43 4.85 2.09 8.20
N ASN A 44 4.97 2.45 9.49
CA ASN A 44 3.83 2.49 10.40
C ASN A 44 2.95 3.72 10.18
N ASP A 45 3.53 4.84 9.78
CA ASP A 45 2.81 6.09 9.54
C ASP A 45 2.20 6.17 8.14
N ALA A 46 2.72 5.39 7.20
CA ALA A 46 2.28 5.34 5.81
C ALA A 46 0.87 4.74 5.66
N VAL A 47 0.07 5.37 4.80
CA VAL A 47 -1.30 4.95 4.49
C VAL A 47 -1.42 4.65 3.00
N LEU A 48 -1.69 3.40 2.65
CA LEU A 48 -1.95 2.97 1.29
C LEU A 48 -3.45 2.97 1.00
N ARG A 49 -3.87 3.66 -0.06
CA ARG A 49 -5.27 3.81 -0.46
C ARG A 49 -5.43 3.34 -1.91
N PRO A 50 -5.95 2.14 -2.15
CA PRO A 50 -6.25 1.70 -3.52
C PRO A 50 -7.45 2.49 -4.08
N GLU A 51 -7.49 2.63 -5.40
CA GLU A 51 -8.61 3.24 -6.14
C GLU A 51 -9.92 2.49 -5.90
N HIS A 52 -9.84 1.17 -5.80
CA HIS A 52 -10.97 0.31 -5.48
C HIS A 52 -10.75 -0.47 -4.17
N PRO A 53 -11.82 -0.71 -3.39
CA PRO A 53 -11.72 -1.53 -2.19
C PRO A 53 -11.19 -2.92 -2.53
N ILE A 54 -10.19 -3.38 -1.79
CA ILE A 54 -9.67 -4.74 -1.92
C ILE A 54 -10.25 -5.63 -0.85
N VAL A 55 -10.35 -6.93 -1.12
CA VAL A 55 -10.81 -7.91 -0.13
C VAL A 55 -9.61 -8.57 0.53
N LEU A 56 -9.39 -8.26 1.79
CA LEU A 56 -8.41 -8.92 2.66
C LEU A 56 -9.17 -9.75 3.69
N ASP A 57 -8.93 -11.05 3.71
CA ASP A 57 -9.54 -11.99 4.68
C ASP A 57 -11.07 -11.93 4.77
N GLY A 58 -11.72 -11.57 3.65
CA GLY A 58 -13.18 -11.41 3.55
C GLY A 58 -13.69 -10.01 3.85
N GLU A 59 -12.82 -9.10 4.30
CA GLU A 59 -13.15 -7.70 4.60
C GLU A 59 -12.76 -6.75 3.46
N ARG A 60 -13.67 -5.84 3.11
CA ARG A 60 -13.40 -4.80 2.10
C ARG A 60 -12.62 -3.64 2.73
N THR A 61 -11.36 -3.52 2.34
CA THR A 61 -10.45 -2.51 2.86
C THR A 61 -10.23 -1.41 1.83
N VAL A 62 -10.40 -0.14 2.26
CA VAL A 62 -10.21 1.06 1.43
C VAL A 62 -8.99 1.90 1.85
N ALA A 63 -8.39 1.57 2.99
CA ALA A 63 -7.18 2.19 3.51
C ALA A 63 -6.40 1.14 4.30
N LEU A 64 -5.11 1.01 4.00
CA LEU A 64 -4.21 0.04 4.59
C LEU A 64 -3.08 0.77 5.29
N THR A 65 -2.67 0.25 6.44
CA THR A 65 -1.57 0.80 7.24
C THR A 65 -0.73 -0.34 7.78
N GLY A 66 0.57 -0.10 7.96
CA GLY A 66 1.50 -1.02 8.61
C GLY A 66 1.31 -2.50 8.24
N GLN A 67 0.77 -3.28 9.18
CA GLN A 67 0.56 -4.71 9.04
C GLN A 67 -0.34 -5.11 7.87
N ALA A 68 -1.36 -4.31 7.54
CA ALA A 68 -2.25 -4.61 6.41
C ALA A 68 -1.52 -4.48 5.07
N ILE A 69 -0.59 -3.54 4.95
CA ILE A 69 0.28 -3.40 3.77
C ILE A 69 1.31 -4.54 3.73
N ARG A 70 1.81 -4.99 4.89
CA ARG A 70 2.68 -6.18 4.95
C ARG A 70 2.00 -7.44 4.44
N VAL A 71 0.74 -7.67 4.80
CA VAL A 71 -0.06 -8.79 4.25
C VAL A 71 -0.20 -8.67 2.73
N LEU A 72 -0.30 -7.46 2.17
CA LEU A 72 -0.27 -7.27 0.72
C LEU A 72 1.09 -7.57 0.12
N ALA A 73 2.18 -7.15 0.76
CA ALA A 73 3.53 -7.45 0.31
C ALA A 73 3.76 -8.97 0.23
N ASP A 74 3.37 -9.71 1.27
CA ASP A 74 3.51 -11.16 1.30
C ASP A 74 2.71 -11.83 0.16
N ARG A 75 1.55 -11.27 -0.21
CA ARG A 75 0.72 -11.75 -1.33
C ARG A 75 1.25 -11.33 -2.71
N LEU A 76 2.11 -10.32 -2.78
CA LEU A 76 2.72 -9.86 -4.04
C LEU A 76 3.97 -10.68 -4.38
N GLU A 77 4.71 -11.13 -3.37
CA GLU A 77 5.94 -11.92 -3.53
C GLU A 77 5.71 -13.44 -3.53
N GLY A 78 4.57 -13.92 -3.01
CA GLY A 78 4.16 -15.33 -2.98
C GLY A 78 3.38 -15.77 -4.20
#